data_AF-A0A0S8K391-F1
#
_entry.id   AF-A0A0S8K391-F1
#
_cell.length_a   1.000
_cell.length_b   1.000
_cell.length_c   1.000
_cell.angle_alpha   90.00
_cell.angle_beta   90.00
_cell.angle_gamma   90.00
#
_symmetry.space_group_name_H-M   'P 1'
#
loop_
_entity.id
_entity.type
_entity.pdbx_description
1 polymer ?
#
loop_
_entity_poly.entity_id
_entity_poly.type
_entity_poly.pdbx_seq_one_letter_code
_entity_poly.pdbx_strand_id
1 'polypeptide(L)' 'MKDNVTEGISEPVKRVPCEVYSRIVGYLRPVQAWNEGKQQEFTERRMYAVPESVPGSLDLASTTSSSDDP' A
#
# COMPACT_ATOMS: atom_id res chain seq x y z
N MET A 1 -47.54 23.01 -2.98
CA MET A 1 -46.48 22.96 -4.02
C MET A 1 -45.65 21.71 -3.76
N LYS A 2 -45.25 20.97 -4.80
CA LYS A 2 -44.66 19.62 -4.68
C LYS A 2 -43.17 19.70 -4.30
N ASP A 3 -42.79 19.01 -3.25
CA ASP A 3 -41.41 18.73 -2.88
C ASP A 3 -40.78 17.84 -3.97
N ASN A 4 -39.78 18.35 -4.67
CA ASN A 4 -38.97 17.58 -5.62
C ASN A 4 -37.53 17.57 -5.11
N VAL A 5 -37.27 16.71 -4.14
CA VAL A 5 -35.91 16.27 -3.82
C VAL A 5 -35.53 15.29 -4.94
N THR A 6 -34.75 15.75 -5.90
CA THR A 6 -34.11 14.88 -6.88
C THR A 6 -33.03 14.09 -6.16
N GLU A 7 -33.34 12.86 -5.76
CA GLU A 7 -32.33 11.89 -5.35
C GLU A 7 -31.49 11.55 -6.58
N GLY A 8 -30.30 12.15 -6.65
CA GLY A 8 -29.30 11.82 -7.66
C GLY A 8 -28.83 10.39 -7.44
N ILE A 9 -29.02 9.55 -8.45
CA ILE A 9 -28.53 8.17 -8.50
C ILE A 9 -27.00 8.21 -8.38
N SER A 10 -26.48 7.89 -7.18
CA SER A 10 -25.05 7.67 -6.98
C SER A 10 -24.71 6.26 -7.43
N GLU A 11 -24.27 6.10 -8.68
CA GLU A 11 -23.72 4.84 -9.14
C GLU A 11 -22.60 4.38 -8.17
N PRO A 12 -22.60 3.12 -7.72
CA PRO A 12 -21.62 2.65 -6.75
C PRO A 12 -20.22 2.68 -7.36
N VAL A 13 -19.29 3.38 -6.69
CA VAL A 13 -17.88 3.44 -7.11
C VAL A 13 -17.28 2.03 -7.09
N LYS A 14 -16.92 1.52 -8.27
CA LYS A 14 -16.26 0.21 -8.42
C LYS A 14 -14.86 0.27 -7.82
N ARG A 15 -14.65 -0.44 -6.70
CA ARG A 15 -13.31 -0.65 -6.12
C ARG A 15 -12.62 -1.80 -6.85
N VAL A 16 -11.39 -1.58 -7.30
CA VAL A 16 -10.56 -2.59 -7.94
C VAL A 16 -9.39 -2.92 -7.00
N PRO A 17 -9.11 -4.20 -6.73
CA PRO A 17 -7.96 -4.57 -5.90
C PRO A 17 -6.65 -4.19 -6.60
N CYS A 18 -5.69 -3.68 -5.84
CA CYS A 18 -4.34 -3.43 -6.35
C CYS A 18 -3.60 -4.76 -6.54
N GLU A 19 -2.98 -4.93 -7.70
CA GLU A 19 -2.08 -6.06 -7.94
C GLU A 19 -0.71 -5.78 -7.34
N VAL A 20 -0.25 -6.67 -6.46
CA VAL A 20 1.06 -6.57 -5.82
C VAL A 20 2.04 -7.48 -6.54
N TYR A 21 3.19 -6.93 -6.93
CA TYR A 21 4.26 -7.65 -7.61
C TYR A 21 5.50 -7.73 -6.72
N SER A 22 6.24 -8.83 -6.88
CA SER A 22 7.53 -9.02 -6.21
C SER A 22 8.57 -9.58 -7.17
N ARG A 23 9.84 -9.22 -6.93
CA ARG A 23 10.99 -9.69 -7.71
C ARG A 23 11.58 -10.93 -7.03
N ILE A 24 11.49 -12.09 -7.70
CA ILE A 24 11.93 -13.37 -7.13
C ILE A 24 13.37 -13.70 -7.54
N VAL A 25 13.61 -13.90 -8.85
CA VAL A 25 14.92 -14.26 -9.43
C VAL A 25 15.22 -13.43 -10.68
N GLY A 26 15.03 -12.12 -10.57
CA GLY A 26 15.36 -11.15 -11.64
C GLY A 26 14.18 -10.63 -12.47
N TYR A 27 12.96 -11.14 -12.28
CA TYR A 27 11.74 -10.62 -12.92
C TYR A 27 10.59 -10.44 -11.91
N LEU A 28 9.58 -9.64 -12.29
CA LEU A 28 8.38 -9.37 -11.49
C LEU A 28 7.34 -10.46 -11.70
N ARG A 29 6.80 -11.00 -10.60
CA ARG A 29 5.68 -11.94 -10.58
C ARG A 29 4.57 -11.43 -9.65
N PRO A 30 3.27 -11.53 -10.02
CA PRO A 30 2.18 -11.22 -9.11
C PRO A 30 2.26 -12.09 -7.86
N VAL A 31 2.16 -11.47 -6.69
CA VAL A 31 2.19 -12.18 -5.39
C VAL A 31 0.99 -13.12 -5.26
N GLN A 32 -0.16 -12.73 -5.83
CA GLN A 32 -1.37 -13.57 -5.87
C GLN A 32 -1.17 -14.90 -6.62
N ALA A 33 -0.13 -15.01 -7.47
CA ALA A 33 0.17 -16.22 -8.23
C ALA A 33 1.23 -17.11 -7.55
N TRP A 34 1.48 -16.95 -6.26
CA TRP A 34 2.45 -17.76 -5.50
C TRP A 34 1.82 -19.06 -5.01
N ASN A 35 2.51 -20.17 -5.22
CA ASN A 35 2.15 -21.45 -4.60
C ASN A 35 2.65 -21.52 -3.14
N GLU A 36 2.26 -22.55 -2.41
CA GLU A 36 2.64 -22.75 -1.00
C GLU A 36 4.15 -22.73 -0.79
N GLY A 37 4.90 -23.44 -1.65
CA GLY A 37 6.37 -23.47 -1.56
C GLY A 37 7.03 -22.09 -1.71
N LYS A 38 6.49 -21.21 -2.57
CA LYS A 38 7.02 -19.84 -2.73
C LYS A 38 6.67 -18.94 -1.55
N GLN A 39 5.50 -19.13 -0.94
CA GLN A 39 5.14 -18.42 0.29
C GLN A 39 6.05 -18.82 1.46
N GLN A 40 6.35 -20.12 1.60
CA GLN A 40 7.29 -20.62 2.59
C GLN A 40 8.72 -20.10 2.32
N GLU A 41 9.21 -20.21 1.08
CA GLU A 41 10.51 -19.66 0.69
C GLU A 41 10.63 -18.17 1.04
N PHE A 42 9.59 -17.37 0.74
CA PHE A 42 9.60 -15.94 1.05
C PHE A 42 9.65 -15.67 2.56
N THR A 43 8.89 -16.44 3.35
CA THR A 43 8.90 -16.35 4.83
C THR A 43 10.27 -16.65 5.42
N GLU A 44 11.03 -17.54 4.80
CA GLU A 44 12.38 -17.92 5.23
C GLU A 44 13.46 -16.91 4.81
N ARG A 45 13.15 -15.95 3.93
CA ARG A 45 14.11 -14.93 3.49
C ARG A 45 14.50 -14.02 4.65
N ARG A 46 15.80 -13.72 4.76
CA ARG A 46 16.31 -12.71 5.70
C ARG A 46 16.50 -11.38 5.00
N MET A 47 15.99 -10.32 5.63
CA MET A 47 16.25 -8.96 5.20
C MET A 47 17.54 -8.44 5.85
N TYR A 48 18.30 -7.67 5.09
CA TYR A 48 19.40 -6.89 5.67
C TYR A 48 18.82 -5.60 6.26
N ALA A 49 19.14 -5.31 7.52
CA ALA A 49 18.85 -4.01 8.09
C ALA A 49 19.84 -2.98 7.52
N VAL A 50 19.33 -1.83 7.09
CA VAL A 50 20.17 -0.67 6.85
C VAL A 50 20.36 0.02 8.22
N PRO A 51 21.59 0.31 8.67
CA PRO A 51 21.78 1.05 9.91
C PRO A 51 21.13 2.43 9.81
N GLU A 52 20.41 2.85 10.86
CA GLU A 52 19.62 4.10 10.91
C GLU A 52 20.45 5.38 10.66
N SER A 53 21.78 5.30 10.73
CA SER A 53 22.64 6.48 10.66
C SER A 53 23.58 6.46 9.45
N VAL A 54 23.02 6.45 8.24
CA VAL A 54 23.78 6.96 7.10
C VAL A 54 23.50 8.46 7.00
N PRO A 55 24.46 9.34 7.37
CA PRO A 55 24.29 10.77 7.14
C PRO A 55 24.15 11.00 5.63
N GLY A 56 22.91 11.29 5.19
CA GLY A 56 22.55 11.45 3.77
C GLY A 56 21.29 10.70 3.33
N SER A 57 20.74 9.80 4.14
CA SER A 57 19.38 9.28 3.92
C SER A 57 18.39 10.35 4.35
N LEU A 58 17.77 11.06 3.40
CA LEU A 58 16.70 12.00 3.69
C LEU A 58 15.50 11.23 4.23
N ASP A 59 15.37 11.19 5.54
CA ASP A 59 14.12 10.80 6.18
C ASP A 59 13.07 11.85 5.80
N LEU A 60 12.19 11.49 4.85
CA LEU A 60 10.92 12.17 4.63
C LEU A 60 9.98 11.81 5.80
N ALA A 61 10.43 12.09 7.02
CA ALA A 61 9.61 11.99 8.19
C ALA A 61 8.59 13.13 8.15
N SER A 62 7.31 12.75 8.13
CA SER A 62 6.31 13.34 9.02
C SER A 62 6.32 14.87 9.13
N THR A 63 5.72 15.58 8.18
CA THR A 63 5.23 16.94 8.43
C THR A 63 3.73 16.89 8.75
N THR A 64 3.46 16.76 10.05
CA THR A 64 2.47 17.50 10.85
C THR A 64 1.09 17.81 10.24
N SER A 65 0.02 17.30 10.84
CA SER A 65 -1.19 18.11 11.09
C SER A 65 -2.08 17.48 12.18
N SER A 66 -1.60 17.52 13.42
CA SER A 66 -2.46 17.31 14.58
C SER A 66 -1.77 17.90 15.81
N SER A 67 -2.22 19.09 16.21
CA SER A 67 -2.13 19.76 17.52
C SER A 67 -2.50 21.23 17.24
N ASP A 68 -3.77 21.61 17.34
CA ASP A 68 -4.33 22.27 18.54
C ASP A 68 -3.53 23.53 18.93
N ASP A 69 -3.98 24.68 18.41
CA ASP A 69 -3.63 26.02 18.90
C ASP A 69 -4.86 26.55 19.69
N PRO A 70 -4.67 27.15 20.88
CA PRO A 70 -5.71 27.45 21.88
C PRO A 70 -6.86 28.36 21.43
#